data_AF-A0A0N1H079-F1
#
_entry.id   AF-A0A0N1H079-F1
#
_cell.length_a   1.000
_cell.length_b   1.000
_cell.length_c   1.000
_cell.angle_alpha   90.00
_cell.angle_beta   90.00
_cell.angle_gamma   90.00
#
_symmetry.space_group_name_H-M   'P 1'
#
loop_
_entity.id
_entity.type
_entity.pdbx_description
1 polymer ?
#
loop_
_entity_poly.entity_id
_entity_poly.type
_entity_poly.pdbx_seq_one_letter_code
_entity_poly.pdbx_strand_id
1 'polypeptide(L)'
;MHGVPLTEQVVEAVRRDPGASALPHLLPYVNVPWVEGGEARPMPEEVLAKAVFPSGRPLPPSLRSWLAYDTSLLERYGWFTPDGGFAPRSIDQVVGDEMGDFWAEPFAWLSGHFPECFVLPGGSDSRRILAVTEPDEEGEYPVLALDLDDMPYLGIMYPGFDVYLADTAGLLELGERQTYTDLIDHATYGPRMRRHAVQCFAGETCVEYPFEFAPVYEQLHPGQGQVAGRGRASR
;
A
#
# COMPACT_ATOMS: atom_id res chain seq x y z
N MET A 1 13.67 -13.74 -5.28
CA MET A 1 13.17 -14.23 -3.96
C MET A 1 11.91 -13.44 -3.64
N HIS A 2 10.92 -14.04 -3.00
CA HIS A 2 9.65 -13.37 -2.62
C HIS A 2 9.00 -14.15 -1.46
N GLY A 3 7.91 -13.60 -0.93
CA GLY A 3 7.09 -14.20 0.12
C GLY A 3 7.82 -14.31 1.46
N VAL A 4 7.42 -15.32 2.26
CA VAL A 4 7.93 -15.55 3.62
C VAL A 4 9.46 -15.61 3.70
N PRO A 5 10.20 -16.33 2.82
CA PRO A 5 11.66 -16.37 2.90
C PRO A 5 12.33 -14.99 2.75
N LEU A 6 11.72 -14.10 1.97
CA LEU A 6 12.22 -12.73 1.82
C LEU A 6 11.97 -11.92 3.09
N THR A 7 10.78 -12.04 3.68
CA THR A 7 10.45 -11.39 4.95
C THR A 7 11.30 -11.89 6.11
N GLU A 8 11.61 -13.19 6.17
CA GLU A 8 12.52 -13.74 7.18
C GLU A 8 13.91 -13.10 7.10
N GLN A 9 14.43 -12.83 5.90
CA GLN A 9 15.70 -12.10 5.75
C GLN A 9 15.62 -10.67 6.26
N VAL A 10 14.49 -9.97 6.03
CA VAL A 10 14.25 -8.65 6.61
C VAL A 10 14.26 -8.73 8.14
N VAL A 11 13.51 -9.68 8.71
CA VAL A 11 13.47 -9.88 10.17
C VAL A 11 14.87 -10.16 10.73
N GLU A 12 15.67 -10.98 10.06
CA GLU A 12 17.06 -11.23 10.44
C GLU A 12 17.95 -9.99 10.34
N ALA A 13 17.75 -9.14 9.34
CA ALA A 13 18.46 -7.86 9.23
C ALA A 13 18.06 -6.91 10.38
N VAL A 14 16.76 -6.76 10.64
CA VAL A 14 16.23 -5.90 11.71
C VAL A 14 16.65 -6.39 13.10
N ARG A 15 16.68 -7.71 13.34
CA ARG A 15 17.17 -8.28 14.61
C ARG A 15 18.60 -7.87 14.95
N ARG A 16 19.46 -7.63 13.94
CA ARG A 16 20.86 -7.22 14.14
C ARG A 16 20.98 -5.75 14.52
N ASP A 17 20.07 -4.92 14.05
CA ASP A 17 20.02 -3.49 14.37
C ASP A 17 18.57 -2.96 14.40
N PRO A 18 17.84 -3.21 15.50
CA PRO A 18 16.42 -2.84 15.61
C PRO A 18 16.18 -1.32 15.62
N GLY A 19 17.22 -0.54 15.93
CA GLY A 19 17.18 0.92 15.93
C GLY A 19 17.54 1.55 14.59
N ALA A 20 17.97 0.77 13.60
CA ALA A 20 18.21 1.27 12.25
C ALA A 20 16.92 1.88 11.68
N SER A 21 17.10 2.93 10.87
CA SER A 21 15.96 3.53 10.17
C SER A 21 15.39 2.53 9.18
N ALA A 22 14.06 2.40 9.16
CA ALA A 22 13.30 1.75 8.11
C ALA A 22 13.32 2.59 6.82
N LEU A 23 13.67 3.87 6.85
CA LEU A 23 13.62 4.74 5.66
C LEU A 23 14.96 5.42 5.37
N PRO A 24 16.10 4.69 5.39
CA PRO A 24 17.43 5.31 5.39
C PRO A 24 17.72 6.05 4.08
N HIS A 25 17.13 5.59 2.97
CA HIS A 25 17.32 6.19 1.64
C HIS A 25 16.26 7.23 1.28
N LEU A 26 15.08 7.18 1.92
CA LEU A 26 13.94 8.04 1.58
C LEU A 26 13.89 9.30 2.44
N LEU A 27 14.31 9.22 3.70
CA LEU A 27 14.32 10.35 4.63
C LEU A 27 15.63 10.35 5.43
N PRO A 28 16.78 10.73 4.84
CA PRO A 28 18.08 10.65 5.50
C PRO A 28 18.20 11.54 6.76
N TYR A 29 17.24 12.44 6.96
CA TYR A 29 17.17 13.36 8.09
C TYR A 29 16.18 12.94 9.18
N VAL A 30 15.39 11.88 8.96
CA VAL A 30 14.41 11.37 9.92
C VAL A 30 14.74 9.91 10.24
N ASN A 31 15.04 9.62 11.51
CA ASN A 31 15.20 8.25 11.96
C ASN A 31 13.83 7.64 12.26
N VAL A 32 13.38 6.68 11.44
CA VAL A 32 12.17 5.90 11.71
C VAL A 32 12.62 4.50 12.13
N PRO A 33 12.81 4.21 13.43
CA PRO A 33 13.39 2.94 13.86
C PRO A 33 12.50 1.77 13.44
N TRP A 34 13.10 0.66 12.99
CA TRP A 34 12.34 -0.56 12.70
C TRP A 34 11.52 -1.04 13.89
N VAL A 35 12.11 -1.02 15.09
CA VAL A 35 11.48 -1.47 16.33
C VAL A 35 11.51 -0.36 17.36
N GLU A 36 10.34 0.01 17.88
CA GLU A 36 10.22 1.05 18.91
C GLU A 36 10.96 0.64 20.20
N GLY A 37 11.85 1.49 20.68
CA GLY A 37 12.65 1.21 21.88
C GLY A 37 13.70 0.09 21.72
N GLY A 38 13.87 -0.47 20.52
CA GLY A 38 14.83 -1.53 20.24
C GLY A 38 14.44 -2.93 20.74
N GLU A 39 13.26 -3.08 21.34
CA GLU A 39 12.74 -4.36 21.84
C GLU A 39 11.50 -4.77 21.05
N ALA A 40 11.57 -5.92 20.39
CA ALA A 40 10.51 -6.40 19.51
C ALA A 40 9.25 -6.76 20.31
N ARG A 41 8.09 -6.37 19.82
CA ARG A 41 6.79 -6.62 20.43
C ARG A 41 5.96 -7.53 19.52
N PRO A 42 6.17 -8.86 19.57
CA PRO A 42 5.45 -9.78 18.70
C PRO A 42 3.97 -9.84 19.05
N MET A 43 3.13 -10.00 18.03
CA MET A 43 1.73 -10.34 18.21
C MET A 43 1.62 -11.73 18.85
N PRO A 44 0.79 -11.93 19.90
CA PRO A 44 0.62 -13.25 20.51
C PRO A 44 0.21 -14.32 19.50
N GLU A 45 0.83 -15.50 19.56
CA GLU A 45 0.63 -16.58 18.58
C GLU A 45 -0.85 -16.97 18.42
N GLU A 46 -1.58 -17.08 19.53
CA GLU A 46 -3.01 -17.43 19.53
C GLU A 46 -3.89 -16.37 18.84
N VAL A 47 -3.48 -15.10 18.92
CA VAL A 47 -4.15 -13.98 18.24
C VAL A 47 -3.81 -14.02 16.76
N LEU A 48 -2.52 -14.13 16.43
CA LEU A 48 -2.03 -14.16 15.05
C LEU A 48 -2.61 -15.34 14.25
N ALA A 49 -2.76 -16.51 14.88
CA ALA A 49 -3.34 -17.70 14.25
C ALA A 49 -4.80 -17.51 13.79
N LYS A 50 -5.55 -16.61 14.45
CA LYS A 50 -6.95 -16.30 14.12
C LYS A 50 -7.10 -14.97 13.36
N ALA A 51 -6.01 -14.22 13.23
CA ALA A 51 -6.04 -12.90 12.65
C ALA A 51 -6.42 -12.95 11.16
N VAL A 52 -7.38 -12.09 10.80
CA VAL A 52 -7.86 -11.79 9.45
C VAL A 52 -8.12 -10.29 9.38
N PHE A 53 -8.13 -9.72 8.17
CA PHE A 53 -8.58 -8.35 8.00
C PHE A 53 -10.10 -8.23 8.29
N PRO A 54 -10.61 -7.02 8.58
CA PRO A 54 -12.04 -6.82 8.85
C PRO A 54 -12.98 -7.29 7.72
N SER A 55 -12.54 -7.27 6.46
CA SER A 55 -13.22 -7.91 5.32
C SER A 55 -13.43 -9.43 5.46
N GLY A 56 -12.74 -10.07 6.40
CA GLY A 56 -12.59 -11.53 6.49
C GLY A 56 -11.50 -12.08 5.58
N ARG A 57 -10.79 -11.23 4.83
CA ARG A 57 -9.67 -11.64 3.98
C ARG A 57 -8.47 -12.09 4.83
N PRO A 58 -7.71 -13.11 4.39
CA PRO A 58 -6.55 -13.58 5.13
C PRO A 58 -5.44 -12.51 5.14
N LEU A 59 -4.68 -12.44 6.23
CA LEU A 59 -3.42 -11.67 6.24
C LEU A 59 -2.43 -12.27 5.23
N PRO A 60 -1.66 -11.43 4.50
CA PRO A 60 -0.64 -11.93 3.62
C PRO A 60 0.46 -12.67 4.41
N PRO A 61 1.08 -13.72 3.85
CA PRO A 61 2.07 -14.52 4.57
C PRO A 61 3.24 -13.70 5.12
N SER A 62 3.72 -12.72 4.36
CA SER A 62 4.77 -11.79 4.82
C SER A 62 4.34 -10.98 6.04
N LEU A 63 3.13 -10.42 6.05
CA LEU A 63 2.62 -9.66 7.19
C LEU A 63 2.49 -10.55 8.42
N ARG A 64 2.03 -11.80 8.26
CA ARG A 64 2.01 -12.75 9.39
C ARG A 64 3.41 -12.98 9.95
N SER A 65 4.39 -13.20 9.07
CA SER A 65 5.79 -13.37 9.47
C SER A 65 6.35 -12.15 10.19
N TRP A 66 5.98 -10.94 9.75
CA TRP A 66 6.40 -9.70 10.40
C TRP A 66 5.73 -9.51 11.76
N LEU A 67 4.40 -9.69 11.85
CA LEU A 67 3.66 -9.55 13.11
C LEU A 67 4.06 -10.59 14.16
N ALA A 68 4.52 -11.77 13.74
CA ALA A 68 5.12 -12.76 14.65
C ALA A 68 6.44 -12.28 15.27
N TYR A 69 7.07 -11.26 14.70
CA TYR A 69 8.29 -10.64 15.21
C TYR A 69 8.01 -9.32 15.94
N ASP A 70 7.33 -8.36 15.29
CA ASP A 70 7.10 -7.03 15.84
C ASP A 70 5.81 -6.38 15.31
N THR A 71 5.10 -5.67 16.19
CA THR A 71 3.93 -4.83 15.84
C THR A 71 4.23 -3.34 15.91
N SER A 72 5.34 -2.94 16.54
CA SER A 72 5.61 -1.57 16.95
C SER A 72 5.72 -0.59 15.79
N LEU A 73 6.32 -1.02 14.68
CA LEU A 73 6.40 -0.22 13.45
C LEU A 73 5.00 0.17 12.97
N LEU A 74 4.11 -0.81 12.84
CA LEU A 74 2.78 -0.64 12.26
C LEU A 74 1.83 0.10 13.22
N GLU A 75 2.00 -0.09 14.53
CA GLU A 75 1.26 0.65 15.56
C GLU A 75 1.42 2.16 15.41
N ARG A 76 2.64 2.65 15.11
CA ARG A 76 2.91 4.08 14.89
C ARG A 76 2.18 4.67 13.67
N TYR A 77 1.76 3.82 12.74
CA TYR A 77 1.00 4.21 11.55
C TYR A 77 -0.48 3.85 11.65
N GLY A 78 -0.98 3.66 12.88
CA GLY A 78 -2.41 3.54 13.16
C GLY A 78 -3.03 2.21 12.71
N TRP A 79 -2.23 1.15 12.60
CA TRP A 79 -2.73 -0.16 12.16
C TRP A 79 -3.70 -0.83 13.14
N PHE A 80 -3.63 -0.46 14.42
CA PHE A 80 -4.36 -1.13 15.48
C PHE A 80 -5.32 -0.20 16.18
N THR A 81 -6.51 -0.72 16.42
CA THR A 81 -7.50 -0.16 17.35
C THR A 81 -7.01 -0.30 18.79
N PRO A 82 -7.56 0.48 19.76
CA PRO A 82 -7.18 0.37 21.17
C PRO A 82 -7.40 -1.02 21.80
N ASP A 83 -8.31 -1.84 21.24
CA ASP A 83 -8.56 -3.22 21.64
C ASP A 83 -7.68 -4.25 20.91
N GLY A 84 -6.78 -3.80 20.03
CA GLY A 84 -5.78 -4.65 19.36
C GLY A 84 -6.24 -5.27 18.05
N GLY A 85 -7.45 -4.96 17.57
CA GLY A 85 -7.91 -5.32 16.22
C GLY A 85 -7.32 -4.40 15.14
N PHE A 86 -7.42 -4.81 13.87
CA PHE A 86 -6.97 -3.98 12.74
C PHE A 86 -7.89 -2.76 12.52
N ALA A 87 -7.30 -1.61 12.21
CA ALA A 87 -7.98 -0.34 11.96
C ALA A 87 -7.79 0.14 10.50
N PRO A 88 -8.36 -0.55 9.49
CA PRO A 88 -8.30 -0.07 8.11
C PRO A 88 -9.08 1.23 7.95
N ARG A 89 -8.67 2.01 6.95
CA ARG A 89 -9.38 3.20 6.46
C ARG A 89 -9.72 3.00 4.98
N SER A 90 -10.79 3.59 4.46
CA SER A 90 -10.97 3.67 3.01
C SER A 90 -9.96 4.63 2.39
N ILE A 91 -9.72 4.53 1.08
CA ILE A 91 -8.69 5.37 0.43
C ILE A 91 -8.92 6.88 0.59
N ASP A 92 -10.16 7.36 0.51
CA ASP A 92 -10.50 8.77 0.74
C ASP A 92 -10.22 9.22 2.18
N GLN A 93 -10.48 8.35 3.16
CA GLN A 93 -10.14 8.60 4.56
C GLN A 93 -8.63 8.67 4.75
N VAL A 94 -7.87 7.76 4.13
CA VAL A 94 -6.39 7.82 4.14
C VAL A 94 -5.92 9.14 3.51
N VAL A 95 -6.47 9.54 2.37
CA VAL A 95 -6.09 10.80 1.73
C VAL A 95 -6.43 12.00 2.63
N GLY A 96 -7.63 12.05 3.21
CA GLY A 96 -8.04 13.11 4.11
C GLY A 96 -7.16 13.23 5.35
N ASP A 97 -6.88 12.11 6.02
CA ASP A 97 -6.07 12.07 7.24
C ASP A 97 -4.59 12.38 6.98
N GLU A 98 -4.02 11.87 5.89
CA GLU A 98 -2.58 11.93 5.63
C GLU A 98 -2.14 13.14 4.82
N MET A 99 -3.04 13.68 3.99
CA MET A 99 -2.77 14.78 3.05
C MET A 99 -3.69 15.99 3.24
N GLY A 100 -4.77 15.85 4.01
CA GLY A 100 -5.74 16.90 4.32
C GLY A 100 -7.11 16.69 3.64
N ASP A 101 -8.18 16.98 4.38
CA ASP A 101 -9.59 16.74 3.99
C ASP A 101 -9.96 17.25 2.59
N PHE A 102 -9.35 18.34 2.13
CA PHE A 102 -9.58 18.91 0.80
C PHE A 102 -9.29 17.89 -0.33
N TRP A 103 -8.31 17.01 -0.12
CA TRP A 103 -7.91 16.03 -1.11
C TRP A 103 -8.77 14.75 -1.08
N ALA A 104 -9.60 14.54 -0.06
CA ALA A 104 -10.40 13.32 0.04
C ALA A 104 -11.45 13.20 -1.07
N GLU A 105 -12.12 14.30 -1.42
CA GLU A 105 -13.22 14.32 -2.41
C GLU A 105 -12.79 13.77 -3.79
N PRO A 106 -11.66 14.19 -4.38
CA PRO A 106 -11.15 13.61 -5.62
C PRO A 106 -10.96 12.08 -5.62
N PHE A 107 -10.73 11.45 -4.45
CA PHE A 107 -10.51 10.02 -4.33
C PHE A 107 -11.75 9.23 -3.87
N ALA A 108 -12.85 9.90 -3.51
CA ALA A 108 -14.05 9.26 -2.95
C ALA A 108 -14.67 8.18 -3.86
N TRP A 109 -14.52 8.33 -5.19
CA TRP A 109 -15.03 7.34 -6.15
C TRP A 109 -14.28 5.99 -6.08
N LEU A 110 -13.07 5.96 -5.51
CA LEU A 110 -12.28 4.76 -5.32
C LEU A 110 -12.54 4.05 -3.98
N SER A 111 -13.25 4.67 -3.03
CA SER A 111 -13.46 4.14 -1.68
C SER A 111 -14.22 2.81 -1.64
N GLY A 112 -15.12 2.59 -2.60
CA GLY A 112 -15.77 1.29 -2.76
C GLY A 112 -14.84 0.19 -3.27
N HIS A 113 -13.77 0.58 -3.98
CA HIS A 113 -12.78 -0.34 -4.55
C HIS A 113 -11.59 -0.59 -3.60
N PHE A 114 -11.25 0.41 -2.79
CA PHE A 114 -10.23 0.35 -1.74
C PHE A 114 -10.85 0.69 -0.37
N PRO A 115 -11.72 -0.18 0.18
CA PRO A 115 -12.37 0.07 1.47
C PRO A 115 -11.45 -0.21 2.66
N GLU A 116 -10.39 -0.99 2.46
CA GLU A 116 -9.47 -1.41 3.51
C GLU A 116 -8.01 -1.12 3.12
N CYS A 117 -7.51 0.02 3.60
CA CYS A 117 -6.17 0.53 3.36
C CYS A 117 -5.43 0.74 4.69
N PHE A 118 -4.13 0.43 4.69
CA PHE A 118 -3.24 0.64 5.83
C PHE A 118 -2.00 1.42 5.42
N VAL A 119 -1.72 2.52 6.13
CA VAL A 119 -0.55 3.36 5.84
C VAL A 119 0.72 2.65 6.30
N LEU A 120 1.71 2.63 5.43
CA LEU A 120 3.04 2.08 5.66
C LEU A 120 4.07 3.19 5.84
N PRO A 121 5.17 2.92 6.55
CA PRO A 121 6.31 3.83 6.58
C PRO A 121 6.79 4.19 5.16
N GLY A 122 7.00 5.47 4.90
CA GLY A 122 7.72 5.89 3.70
C GLY A 122 7.06 7.01 2.92
N GLY A 123 7.93 7.82 2.34
CA GLY A 123 7.58 9.04 1.60
C GLY A 123 7.81 10.29 2.42
N SER A 124 8.38 11.30 1.77
CA SER A 124 8.37 12.68 2.27
C SER A 124 6.97 13.24 2.02
N ASP A 125 6.66 13.45 0.75
CA ASP A 125 5.44 14.08 0.28
C ASP A 125 4.44 13.07 -0.31
N SER A 126 4.84 11.79 -0.39
CA SER A 126 4.00 10.66 -0.74
C SER A 126 3.72 9.74 0.45
N ARG A 127 2.75 8.83 0.32
CA ARG A 127 2.45 7.76 1.28
C ARG A 127 2.51 6.40 0.62
N ARG A 128 2.86 5.37 1.40
CA ARG A 128 2.77 3.97 0.99
C ARG A 128 1.56 3.37 1.68
N ILE A 129 0.77 2.60 0.95
CA ILE A 129 -0.51 2.10 1.43
C ILE A 129 -0.63 0.62 1.06
N LEU A 130 -0.76 -0.28 2.04
CA LEU A 130 -1.19 -1.64 1.77
C LEU A 130 -2.70 -1.62 1.50
N ALA A 131 -3.11 -2.01 0.30
CA ALA A 131 -4.53 -2.04 -0.10
C ALA A 131 -5.05 -3.48 -0.11
N VAL A 132 -6.00 -3.80 0.78
CA VAL A 132 -6.58 -5.14 0.92
C VAL A 132 -7.58 -5.41 -0.21
N THR A 133 -7.06 -5.85 -1.34
CA THR A 133 -7.82 -6.21 -2.56
C THR A 133 -7.90 -7.73 -2.74
N GLU A 134 -7.80 -8.23 -3.98
CA GLU A 134 -7.58 -9.66 -4.22
C GLU A 134 -6.10 -9.98 -4.08
N PRO A 135 -5.71 -11.01 -3.32
CA PRO A 135 -4.31 -11.39 -3.21
C PRO A 135 -3.78 -11.96 -4.53
N ASP A 136 -2.46 -11.85 -4.72
CA ASP A 136 -1.76 -12.53 -5.80
C ASP A 136 -1.55 -14.03 -5.51
N GLU A 137 -0.76 -14.70 -6.35
CA GLU A 137 -0.46 -16.13 -6.22
C GLU A 137 0.41 -16.48 -5.00
N GLU A 138 1.08 -15.48 -4.42
CA GLU A 138 1.88 -15.60 -3.19
C GLU A 138 1.03 -15.28 -1.94
N GLY A 139 -0.24 -14.90 -2.11
CA GLY A 139 -1.11 -14.47 -1.03
C GLY A 139 -0.87 -13.02 -0.61
N GLU A 140 -0.15 -12.23 -1.40
CA GLU A 140 0.25 -10.86 -1.10
C GLU A 140 -0.74 -9.84 -1.67
N TYR A 141 -0.83 -8.68 -1.02
CA TYR A 141 -1.66 -7.54 -1.44
C TYR A 141 -0.78 -6.41 -1.95
N PRO A 142 -1.23 -5.61 -2.93
CA PRO A 142 -0.41 -4.54 -3.49
C PRO A 142 -0.14 -3.44 -2.48
N VAL A 143 1.06 -2.86 -2.57
CA VAL A 143 1.37 -1.59 -1.91
C VAL A 143 1.28 -0.48 -2.93
N LEU A 144 0.41 0.49 -2.65
CA LEU A 144 0.18 1.67 -3.48
C LEU A 144 1.08 2.83 -3.04
N ALA A 145 1.49 3.66 -3.99
CA ALA A 145 2.01 5.00 -3.75
C ALA A 145 0.89 6.01 -3.97
N LEU A 146 0.66 6.86 -2.96
CA LEU A 146 -0.17 8.06 -3.03
C LEU A 146 0.75 9.27 -3.09
N ASP A 147 0.57 10.15 -4.07
CA ASP A 147 1.37 11.36 -4.27
C ASP A 147 0.49 12.51 -4.77
N LEU A 148 0.76 13.73 -4.30
CA LEU A 148 0.00 14.93 -4.64
C LEU A 148 0.91 16.11 -5.08
N ASP A 149 2.23 15.92 -5.18
CA ASP A 149 3.17 17.04 -5.43
C ASP A 149 2.96 17.74 -6.78
N ASP A 150 2.66 16.98 -7.82
CA ASP A 150 2.33 17.50 -9.15
C ASP A 150 0.83 17.44 -9.42
N MET A 151 0.33 16.21 -9.56
CA MET A 151 -1.07 15.88 -9.78
C MET A 151 -1.47 14.76 -8.82
N PRO A 152 -2.70 14.77 -8.27
CA PRO A 152 -3.18 13.66 -7.47
C PRO A 152 -2.99 12.31 -8.16
N TYR A 153 -2.23 11.43 -7.53
CA TYR A 153 -1.75 10.18 -8.09
C TYR A 153 -1.97 9.03 -7.10
N LEU A 154 -2.44 7.89 -7.60
CA LEU A 154 -2.46 6.63 -6.87
C LEU A 154 -2.04 5.49 -7.80
N GLY A 155 -0.98 4.78 -7.46
CA GLY A 155 -0.42 3.73 -8.33
C GLY A 155 0.22 2.58 -7.58
N ILE A 156 0.36 1.43 -8.24
CA ILE A 156 0.95 0.23 -7.65
C ILE A 156 2.47 0.42 -7.58
N MET A 157 3.02 0.44 -6.37
CA MET A 157 4.46 0.59 -6.15
C MET A 157 5.17 -0.75 -5.92
N TYR A 158 4.54 -1.67 -5.18
CA TYR A 158 5.07 -3.01 -4.94
C TYR A 158 3.98 -4.07 -5.09
N PRO A 159 4.34 -5.30 -5.50
CA PRO A 159 3.37 -6.38 -5.64
C PRO A 159 2.96 -7.02 -4.31
N GLY A 160 3.56 -6.60 -3.19
CA GLY A 160 3.37 -7.28 -1.92
C GLY A 160 4.09 -6.59 -0.77
N PHE A 161 3.67 -6.93 0.45
CA PHE A 161 4.30 -6.42 1.66
C PHE A 161 5.71 -7.01 1.83
N ASP A 162 5.94 -8.23 1.33
CA ASP A 162 7.25 -8.88 1.22
C ASP A 162 8.29 -8.01 0.49
N VAL A 163 7.94 -7.55 -0.72
CA VAL A 163 8.84 -6.76 -1.58
C VAL A 163 9.01 -5.35 -1.01
N TYR A 164 7.93 -4.74 -0.51
CA TYR A 164 8.02 -3.45 0.18
C TYR A 164 9.00 -3.51 1.35
N LEU A 165 8.85 -4.49 2.26
CA LEU A 165 9.74 -4.62 3.42
C LEU A 165 11.20 -4.83 3.02
N ALA A 166 11.44 -5.66 2.00
CA ALA A 166 12.81 -5.98 1.59
C ALA A 166 13.50 -4.84 0.85
N ASP A 167 12.78 -4.07 0.03
CA ASP A 167 13.31 -2.83 -0.55
C ASP A 167 13.61 -1.80 0.54
N THR A 168 12.68 -1.63 1.47
CA THR A 168 12.81 -0.75 2.65
C THR A 168 14.02 -1.11 3.51
N ALA A 169 14.32 -2.41 3.65
CA ALA A 169 15.49 -2.93 4.36
C ALA A 169 16.80 -2.92 3.54
N GLY A 170 16.79 -2.45 2.28
CA GLY A 170 17.96 -2.41 1.42
C GLY A 170 18.46 -3.79 0.99
N LEU A 171 17.59 -4.81 0.98
CA LEU A 171 17.94 -6.20 0.62
C LEU A 171 17.71 -6.52 -0.85
N LEU A 172 17.10 -5.61 -1.61
CA LEU A 172 16.79 -5.79 -3.02
C LEU A 172 17.61 -4.84 -3.89
N GLU A 173 18.19 -5.37 -4.95
CA GLU A 173 18.83 -4.59 -6.01
C GLU A 173 17.80 -4.33 -7.12
N LEU A 174 16.91 -3.35 -6.91
CA LEU A 174 15.84 -3.02 -7.86
C LEU A 174 16.28 -2.09 -9.00
N GLY A 175 17.53 -1.61 -8.96
CA GLY A 175 18.05 -0.62 -9.90
C GLY A 175 17.53 0.80 -9.64
N GLU A 176 17.91 1.74 -10.50
CA GLU A 176 17.39 3.10 -10.47
C GLU A 176 15.93 3.11 -10.95
N ARG A 177 15.04 3.69 -10.15
CA ARG A 177 13.62 3.90 -10.50
C ARG A 177 13.39 5.36 -10.86
N GLN A 178 12.71 5.59 -11.97
CA GLN A 178 12.19 6.86 -12.45
C GLN A 178 10.79 7.14 -11.91
N THR A 179 9.94 6.11 -11.76
CA THR A 179 8.56 6.25 -11.28
C THR A 179 8.23 5.24 -10.19
N TYR A 180 7.10 5.45 -9.50
CA TYR A 180 6.60 4.49 -8.51
C TYR A 180 6.27 3.13 -9.10
N THR A 181 5.86 3.08 -10.37
CA THR A 181 5.33 1.87 -11.02
C THR A 181 6.36 1.05 -11.79
N ASP A 182 7.64 1.44 -11.79
CA ASP A 182 8.70 0.83 -12.62
C ASP A 182 8.90 -0.67 -12.40
N LEU A 183 8.48 -1.20 -11.24
CA LEU A 183 8.54 -2.64 -10.99
C LEU A 183 7.66 -3.47 -11.94
N ILE A 184 6.76 -2.84 -12.70
CA ILE A 184 5.97 -3.54 -13.72
C ILE A 184 6.86 -4.19 -14.80
N ASP A 185 8.00 -3.61 -15.13
CA ASP A 185 8.93 -4.13 -16.13
C ASP A 185 10.01 -5.03 -15.53
N HIS A 186 10.04 -5.16 -14.20
CA HIS A 186 10.99 -6.02 -13.53
C HIS A 186 10.72 -7.50 -13.84
N ALA A 187 11.75 -8.25 -14.26
CA ALA A 187 11.59 -9.63 -14.71
C ALA A 187 10.92 -10.55 -13.66
N THR A 188 11.25 -10.36 -12.38
CA THR A 188 10.70 -11.16 -11.27
C THR A 188 9.35 -10.66 -10.75
N TYR A 189 9.16 -9.34 -10.68
CA TYR A 189 8.03 -8.74 -9.94
C TYR A 189 6.93 -8.22 -10.86
N GLY A 190 7.28 -7.92 -12.11
CA GLY A 190 6.37 -7.42 -13.14
C GLY A 190 5.12 -8.27 -13.37
N PRO A 191 5.19 -9.62 -13.38
CA PRO A 191 3.99 -10.45 -13.49
C PRO A 191 2.98 -10.21 -12.35
N ARG A 192 3.46 -10.08 -11.11
CA ARG A 192 2.61 -9.78 -9.93
C ARG A 192 2.04 -8.37 -10.00
N MET A 193 2.88 -7.39 -10.38
CA MET A 193 2.45 -5.99 -10.60
C MET A 193 1.32 -5.89 -11.64
N ARG A 194 1.46 -6.56 -12.81
CA ARG A 194 0.42 -6.59 -13.86
C ARG A 194 -0.88 -7.23 -13.39
N ARG A 195 -0.80 -8.26 -12.54
CA ARG A 195 -2.00 -8.89 -11.98
C ARG A 195 -2.76 -7.91 -11.09
N HIS A 196 -2.06 -7.22 -10.20
CA HIS A 196 -2.68 -6.18 -9.39
C HIS A 196 -3.19 -5.01 -10.23
N ALA A 197 -2.50 -4.63 -11.31
CA ALA A 197 -2.96 -3.59 -12.24
C ALA A 197 -4.34 -3.93 -12.83
N VAL A 198 -4.52 -5.18 -13.28
CA VAL A 198 -5.83 -5.66 -13.76
C VAL A 198 -6.91 -5.58 -12.68
N GLN A 199 -6.58 -5.95 -11.44
CA GLN A 199 -7.54 -6.02 -10.34
C GLN A 199 -7.89 -4.64 -9.75
N CYS A 200 -6.90 -3.76 -9.65
CA CYS A 200 -6.99 -2.48 -8.94
C CYS A 200 -7.36 -1.32 -9.88
N PHE A 201 -6.87 -1.37 -11.12
CA PHE A 201 -6.91 -0.24 -12.05
C PHE A 201 -7.28 -0.64 -13.48
N ALA A 202 -8.03 -1.72 -13.65
CA ALA A 202 -8.50 -2.21 -14.96
C ALA A 202 -7.38 -2.45 -16.00
N GLY A 203 -6.17 -2.76 -15.55
CA GLY A 203 -5.00 -3.05 -16.37
C GLY A 203 -3.97 -1.93 -16.43
N GLU A 204 -4.33 -0.73 -15.98
CA GLU A 204 -3.40 0.39 -15.81
C GLU A 204 -2.59 0.24 -14.52
N THR A 205 -1.44 0.90 -14.43
CA THR A 205 -0.59 0.84 -13.23
C THR A 205 -0.96 1.85 -12.16
N CYS A 206 -1.69 2.89 -12.54
CA CYS A 206 -2.09 3.99 -11.69
C CYS A 206 -3.32 4.73 -12.22
N VAL A 207 -3.81 5.65 -11.39
CA VAL A 207 -4.69 6.74 -11.78
C VAL A 207 -4.02 8.06 -11.42
N GLU A 208 -4.18 9.04 -12.29
CA GLU A 208 -3.66 10.39 -12.13
C GLU A 208 -4.74 11.39 -12.50
N TYR A 209 -4.79 12.52 -11.79
CA TYR A 209 -5.74 13.58 -12.09
C TYR A 209 -5.40 14.25 -13.44
N PRO A 210 -6.40 14.58 -14.28
CA PRO A 210 -7.84 14.48 -14.01
C PRO A 210 -8.35 13.06 -14.20
N PHE A 211 -8.94 12.49 -13.14
CA PHE A 211 -9.29 11.07 -13.08
C PHE A 211 -10.33 10.69 -14.12
N GLU A 212 -11.21 11.61 -14.52
CA GLU A 212 -12.25 11.40 -15.51
C GLU A 212 -11.73 11.02 -16.90
N PHE A 213 -10.44 11.23 -17.19
CA PHE A 213 -9.81 10.82 -18.43
C PHE A 213 -9.14 9.45 -18.34
N ALA A 214 -9.04 8.86 -17.14
CA ALA A 214 -8.48 7.54 -16.96
C ALA A 214 -9.50 6.48 -17.43
N PRO A 215 -9.13 5.51 -18.30
CA PRO A 215 -10.04 4.47 -18.77
C PRO A 215 -10.72 3.66 -17.65
N VAL A 216 -10.04 3.55 -16.50
CA VAL A 216 -10.56 2.89 -15.30
C VAL A 216 -11.69 3.66 -14.62
N TYR A 217 -11.74 4.99 -14.76
CA TYR A 217 -12.77 5.82 -14.12
C TYR A 217 -14.17 5.41 -14.58
N GLU A 218 -14.39 5.21 -15.89
CA GLU A 218 -15.69 4.76 -16.40
C GLU A 218 -16.07 3.35 -15.91
N GLN A 219 -15.08 2.47 -15.72
CA GLN A 219 -15.30 1.08 -15.32
C GLN A 219 -15.63 0.96 -13.82
N LEU A 220 -14.95 1.73 -12.98
CA LEU A 220 -15.11 1.70 -11.53
C LEU A 220 -16.16 2.71 -11.03
N HIS A 221 -16.53 3.70 -11.84
CA HIS A 221 -17.57 4.69 -11.54
C HIS A 221 -18.74 4.64 -12.56
N PRO A 222 -19.50 3.52 -12.63
CA PRO A 222 -20.62 3.37 -13.57
C PRO A 222 -21.83 4.19 -13.09
N GLY A 223 -21.79 5.51 -13.27
CA GLY A 223 -22.84 6.40 -12.78
C GLY A 223 -23.01 7.75 -13.49
N GLN A 224 -22.07 8.18 -14.34
CA GLN A 224 -22.15 9.53 -14.95
C GLN A 224 -22.05 9.59 -16.48
N GLY A 225 -21.90 8.45 -17.17
CA GLY A 225 -21.81 8.37 -18.64
C GLY A 225 -23.09 8.70 -19.43
N GLN A 226 -24.11 9.33 -18.84
CA GLN A 226 -25.37 9.65 -19.56
C GLN A 226 -25.77 11.13 -19.59
N VAL A 227 -24.95 12.08 -19.11
CA VAL A 227 -25.33 13.51 -19.14
C VAL A 227 -24.67 14.31 -20.28
N ALA A 228 -23.57 13.83 -20.86
CA ALA A 228 -22.90 14.54 -21.95
C ALA A 228 -23.39 14.06 -23.34
N GLY A 229 -24.67 14.25 -23.67
CA GLY A 229 -25.16 13.75 -24.97
C GLY A 229 -26.57 14.09 -25.44
N ARG A 230 -27.29 15.06 -24.86
CA ARG A 230 -28.51 15.59 -25.51
C ARG A 230 -28.67 17.08 -25.24
N GLY A 231 -28.26 17.88 -26.22
CA GLY A 231 -28.49 19.33 -26.20
C GLY A 231 -27.95 20.07 -27.41
N ARG A 232 -28.18 19.57 -28.64
CA ARG A 232 -28.15 20.42 -29.84
C ARG A 232 -29.56 20.60 -30.39
N ALA A 233 -29.87 21.87 -30.67
CA ALA A 233 -30.97 22.43 -31.46
C ALA A 233 -32.37 22.49 -30.83
N SER A 234 -32.84 23.71 -30.53
CA SER A 234 -33.82 24.44 -31.36
C SER A 234 -34.53 25.55 -30.57
N ARG A 235 -34.11 26.81 -30.75
CA ARG A 235 -34.90 27.96 -31.25
C ARG A 235 -34.08 29.23 -31.18
#